data_AF-A0A847CI71-F1
#
_entry.id   AF-A0A847CI71-F1
#
_cell.length_a   1.000
_cell.length_b   1.000
_cell.length_c   1.000
_cell.angle_alpha   90.00
_cell.angle_beta   90.00
_cell.angle_gamma   90.00
#
_symmetry.space_group_name_H-M   'P 1'
#
loop_
_entity.id
_entity.type
_entity.pdbx_description
1 polymer ?
#
loop_
_entity_poly.entity_id
_entity_poly.type
_entity_poly.pdbx_seq_one_letter_code
_entity_poly.pdbx_strand_id
1 'polypeptide(L)'
;MFFLNVKIKIPFLWGKEIFKKNSWSHINLILGPNGSGKSILAKSIQEQFSENGFKVSYFQCDKITDNNEQPPILSNQLKHQIQEIFSSMFAKSLRFDETPDGKQIPIIYNKERNSEYSFSENEYHGLREIITLLLSLYLCKSDCIIFDEPELHINTSIQRKLLREINK
;
A
#
# COMPACT_ATOMS: atom_id res chain seq x y z
N MET A 1 -9.48 13.56 12.66
CA MET A 1 -8.78 14.77 12.15
C MET A 1 -7.74 15.17 13.18
N PHE A 2 -6.50 15.45 12.78
CA PHE A 2 -5.42 15.84 13.69
C PHE A 2 -4.67 17.06 13.15
N PHE A 3 -3.91 17.72 14.02
CA PHE A 3 -3.19 18.95 13.70
C PHE A 3 -1.69 18.73 13.74
N LEU A 4 -1.02 19.06 12.64
CA LEU A 4 0.43 19.07 12.51
C LEU A 4 0.80 20.08 11.43
N ASN A 5 1.65 21.05 11.78
CA ASN A 5 2.07 22.10 10.86
C ASN A 5 3.19 21.59 9.95
N VAL A 6 2.84 21.36 8.69
CA VAL A 6 3.75 20.94 7.63
C VAL A 6 3.96 22.10 6.68
N LYS A 7 5.24 22.37 6.40
CA LYS A 7 5.67 23.42 5.47
C LYS A 7 6.79 22.88 4.60
N ILE A 8 6.53 22.70 3.32
CA ILE A 8 7.43 22.06 2.38
C ILE A 8 7.66 22.98 1.18
N LYS A 9 8.92 23.12 0.80
CA LYS A 9 9.33 23.91 -0.37
C LYS A 9 10.04 22.99 -1.35
N ILE A 10 9.62 23.03 -2.61
CA ILE A 10 10.28 22.30 -3.71
C ILE A 10 10.67 23.32 -4.77
N PRO A 11 11.79 24.06 -4.58
CA PRO A 11 12.11 25.23 -5.40
C PRO A 11 12.22 24.93 -6.90
N PHE A 12 12.77 23.76 -7.25
CA PHE A 12 12.95 23.36 -8.65
C PHE A 12 11.62 23.18 -9.39
N LEU A 13 10.57 22.70 -8.72
CA LEU A 13 9.28 22.40 -9.35
C LEU A 13 8.26 23.51 -9.15
N TRP A 14 8.29 24.18 -7.99
CA TRP A 14 7.25 25.13 -7.57
C TRP A 14 7.78 26.56 -7.42
N GLY A 15 9.06 26.80 -7.69
CA GLY A 15 9.68 28.11 -7.62
C GLY A 15 9.63 28.72 -6.21
N LYS A 16 8.81 29.76 -6.06
CA LYS A 16 8.62 30.47 -4.78
C LYS A 16 7.47 29.91 -3.95
N GLU A 17 6.62 29.08 -4.53
CA GLU A 17 5.46 28.51 -3.86
C GLU A 17 5.89 27.53 -2.77
N ILE A 18 5.09 27.46 -1.71
CA ILE A 18 5.35 26.65 -0.53
C ILE A 18 4.07 25.91 -0.19
N PHE A 19 4.15 24.59 -0.12
CA PHE A 19 3.07 23.78 0.42
C PHE A 19 2.96 24.02 1.93
N LYS A 20 1.77 24.37 2.40
CA LYS A 20 1.46 24.56 3.81
C LYS A 20 0.17 23.84 4.15
N LYS A 21 0.21 22.99 5.19
CA LYS A 21 -0.97 22.31 5.71
C LYS A 21 -0.79 22.09 7.21
N ASN A 22 -1.79 22.45 8.00
CA ASN A 22 -1.76 22.32 9.46
C ASN A 22 -2.78 21.33 10.01
N SER A 23 -3.70 20.86 9.16
CA SER A 23 -4.80 20.00 9.56
C SER A 23 -4.94 18.85 8.59
N TRP A 24 -5.05 17.64 9.13
CA TRP A 24 -5.00 16.38 8.42
C TRP A 24 -6.22 15.52 8.74
N SER A 25 -6.91 15.08 7.69
CA SER A 25 -7.96 14.06 7.78
C SER A 25 -7.33 12.67 7.92
N HIS A 26 -8.15 11.65 8.20
CA HIS A 26 -7.69 10.26 8.26
C HIS A 26 -7.16 9.78 6.90
N ILE A 27 -7.71 10.29 5.80
CA ILE A 27 -7.27 10.01 4.43
C ILE A 27 -6.99 11.35 3.75
N ASN A 28 -5.83 11.49 3.12
CA ASN A 28 -5.44 12.67 2.34
C ASN A 28 -4.99 12.21 0.96
N LEU A 29 -5.51 12.86 -0.09
CA LEU A 29 -5.19 12.56 -1.48
C LEU A 29 -4.24 13.63 -2.03
N ILE A 30 -3.11 13.20 -2.60
CA ILE A 30 -2.17 14.07 -3.30
C ILE A 30 -2.38 13.87 -4.80
N LEU A 31 -2.82 14.92 -5.49
CA LEU A 31 -3.15 14.87 -6.93
C LEU A 31 -2.32 15.90 -7.70
N GLY A 32 -1.99 15.57 -8.94
CA GLY A 32 -1.24 16.45 -9.83
C GLY A 32 -0.65 15.70 -11.03
N PRO A 33 -0.23 16.42 -12.08
CA PRO A 33 0.37 15.82 -13.26
C PRO A 33 1.69 15.09 -12.94
N ASN A 34 2.12 14.19 -13.83
CA ASN A 34 3.40 13.50 -13.67
C ASN A 34 4.56 14.50 -13.76
N GLY A 35 5.58 14.31 -12.93
CA GLY A 35 6.68 15.26 -12.79
C GLY A 35 6.39 16.50 -11.92
N SER A 36 5.17 16.65 -11.37
CA SER A 36 4.83 17.81 -10.52
C SER A 36 5.42 17.78 -9.11
N GLY A 37 6.14 16.72 -8.74
CA GLY A 37 6.79 16.57 -7.44
C GLY A 37 5.97 15.89 -6.36
N LYS A 38 4.90 15.16 -6.69
CA LYS A 38 4.04 14.45 -5.73
C LYS A 38 4.84 13.53 -4.81
N SER A 39 5.70 12.67 -5.36
CA SER A 39 6.52 11.74 -4.59
C SER A 39 7.58 12.46 -3.74
N ILE A 40 8.09 13.60 -4.20
CA ILE A 40 9.00 14.44 -3.39
C ILE A 40 8.24 15.04 -2.21
N LEU A 41 7.04 15.58 -2.45
CA LEU A 41 6.15 16.08 -1.41
C LEU A 41 5.82 14.99 -0.39
N ALA A 42 5.47 13.78 -0.84
CA ALA A 42 5.15 12.66 0.03
C ALA A 42 6.32 12.27 0.94
N LYS A 43 7.55 12.24 0.41
CA LYS A 43 8.77 11.99 1.21
C LYS A 43 9.04 13.11 2.20
N SER A 44 8.91 14.38 1.81
CA SER A 44 9.07 15.49 2.75
C SER A 44 7.98 15.51 3.84
N ILE A 45 6.76 15.04 3.53
CA ILE A 45 5.72 14.82 4.55
C ILE A 45 6.16 13.72 5.52
N GLN A 46 6.67 12.59 5.02
CA GLN A 46 7.19 11.51 5.84
C GLN A 46 8.27 12.01 6.82
N GLU A 47 9.24 12.78 6.32
CA GLU A 47 10.32 13.37 7.13
C GLU A 47 9.74 14.24 8.25
N GLN A 48 8.90 15.22 7.92
CA GLN A 48 8.32 16.12 8.93
C GLN A 48 7.43 15.39 9.95
N PHE A 49 6.68 14.38 9.54
CA PHE A 49 5.91 13.56 10.48
C PHE A 49 6.83 12.78 11.42
N SER A 50 7.89 12.19 10.87
CA SER A 50 8.87 11.41 11.66
C SER A 50 9.62 12.30 12.65
N GLU A 51 10.01 13.51 12.25
CA GLU A 51 10.61 14.53 13.12
C GLU A 51 9.69 14.95 14.27
N ASN A 52 8.37 14.89 14.07
CA ASN A 52 7.37 15.17 15.10
C ASN A 52 6.95 13.93 15.89
N GLY A 53 7.72 12.83 15.80
CA GLY A 53 7.56 11.62 16.61
C GLY A 53 6.53 10.62 16.09
N PHE A 54 5.95 10.83 14.90
CA PHE A 54 5.04 9.86 14.29
C PHE A 54 5.81 8.73 13.63
N LYS A 55 5.35 7.50 13.82
CA LYS A 55 5.85 6.37 13.04
C LYS A 55 5.17 6.39 11.67
N VAL A 56 5.97 6.55 10.61
CA VAL A 56 5.49 6.62 9.23
C VAL A 56 5.98 5.44 8.42
N SER A 57 5.09 4.80 7.66
CA SER A 57 5.46 3.78 6.66
C SER A 57 5.20 4.30 5.26
N TYR A 58 6.19 4.15 4.39
CA TYR A 58 6.15 4.61 3.00
C TYR A 58 6.19 3.40 2.06
N PHE A 59 5.20 3.31 1.18
CA PHE A 59 5.03 2.22 0.23
C PHE A 59 5.03 2.80 -1.18
N GLN A 60 6.02 2.42 -1.98
CA GLN A 60 6.14 2.80 -3.40
C GLN A 60 6.00 1.54 -4.26
N CYS A 61 5.04 1.49 -5.18
CA CYS A 61 4.75 0.28 -5.96
C CYS A 61 6.00 -0.33 -6.62
N ASP A 62 6.82 0.48 -7.30
CA ASP A 62 8.04 -0.01 -7.98
C ASP A 62 9.10 -0.60 -7.03
N LYS A 63 9.16 -0.17 -5.76
CA LYS A 63 10.17 -0.65 -4.80
C LYS A 63 9.69 -1.85 -3.98
N ILE A 64 8.38 -2.02 -3.85
CA ILE A 64 7.77 -3.19 -3.21
C ILE A 64 8.08 -4.47 -4.00
N THR A 65 8.26 -4.35 -5.33
CA THR A 65 8.63 -5.46 -6.20
C THR A 65 10.08 -5.91 -6.06
N ASP A 66 11.01 -4.98 -5.83
CA ASP A 66 12.46 -5.25 -5.73
C ASP A 66 12.91 -5.74 -4.35
N ASN A 67 12.21 -5.30 -3.30
CA ASN A 67 12.43 -5.86 -2.00
C ASN A 67 11.91 -7.30 -2.00
N ASN A 68 12.82 -8.27 -1.92
CA ASN A 68 12.56 -9.64 -1.47
C ASN A 68 12.06 -9.68 0.00
N GLU A 69 11.39 -8.62 0.46
CA GLU A 69 10.73 -8.51 1.75
C GLU A 69 9.53 -9.45 1.72
N GLN A 70 9.81 -10.65 2.20
CA GLN A 70 8.83 -11.70 2.42
C GLN A 70 7.74 -11.15 3.34
N PRO A 71 6.46 -11.48 3.08
CA PRO A 71 5.39 -11.07 3.97
C PRO A 71 5.71 -11.60 5.38
N PRO A 72 5.53 -10.77 6.43
CA PRO A 72 5.83 -11.17 7.79
C PRO A 72 4.96 -12.35 8.19
N ILE A 73 5.45 -13.18 9.12
CA ILE A 73 4.69 -14.32 9.64
C ILE A 73 3.36 -13.81 10.19
N LEU A 74 2.26 -14.28 9.59
CA LEU A 74 0.92 -13.84 9.90
C LEU A 74 0.32 -14.71 11.01
N SER A 75 -0.36 -14.09 11.97
CA SER A 75 -1.21 -14.83 12.90
C SER A 75 -2.40 -15.44 12.15
N ASN A 76 -2.92 -16.57 12.64
CA ASN A 76 -4.04 -17.26 11.99
C ASN A 76 -5.29 -16.37 11.84
N GLN A 77 -5.53 -15.48 12.80
CA GLN A 77 -6.64 -14.52 12.73
C GLN A 77 -6.45 -13.52 11.59
N LEU A 78 -5.24 -12.99 11.40
CA LEU A 78 -4.96 -12.05 10.32
C LEU A 78 -4.97 -12.72 8.96
N LYS A 79 -4.51 -13.98 8.88
CA LYS A 79 -4.65 -14.78 7.66
C LYS A 79 -6.12 -14.87 7.26
N HIS A 80 -7.01 -15.25 8.17
CA HIS A 80 -8.43 -15.41 7.86
C HIS A 80 -9.06 -14.08 7.41
N GLN A 81 -8.76 -12.99 8.11
CA GLN A 81 -9.25 -11.65 7.75
C GLN A 81 -8.79 -11.22 6.35
N ILE A 82 -7.51 -11.39 6.02
CA ILE A 82 -6.98 -11.03 4.70
C ILE A 82 -7.57 -11.93 3.61
N GLN A 83 -7.77 -13.22 3.89
CA GLN A 83 -8.40 -14.15 2.95
C GLN A 83 -9.85 -13.79 2.64
N GLU A 84 -10.63 -13.42 3.66
CA GLU A 84 -12.01 -12.97 3.49
C GLU A 84 -12.08 -11.68 2.69
N ILE A 85 -11.26 -10.69 3.05
CA ILE A 85 -11.21 -9.40 2.34
C ILE A 85 -10.79 -9.62 0.90
N PHE A 86 -9.71 -10.38 0.66
CA PHE A 86 -9.26 -10.69 -0.68
C PHE A 86 -10.34 -11.43 -1.49
N SER A 87 -11.00 -12.43 -0.90
CA SER A 87 -12.09 -13.17 -1.57
C SER A 87 -13.35 -12.31 -1.80
N SER A 88 -13.56 -11.27 -1.00
CA SER A 88 -14.64 -10.30 -1.24
C SER A 88 -14.28 -9.31 -2.36
N MET A 89 -12.99 -8.94 -2.46
CA MET A 89 -12.49 -8.03 -3.48
C MET A 89 -12.30 -8.72 -4.84
N PHE A 90 -11.92 -9.99 -4.84
CA PHE A 90 -11.60 -10.81 -6.00
C PHE A 90 -12.45 -12.07 -5.98
N ALA A 91 -12.94 -12.53 -7.13
CA ALA A 91 -13.58 -13.85 -7.26
C ALA A 91 -12.57 -15.02 -7.13
N LYS A 92 -11.49 -14.82 -6.35
CA LYS A 92 -10.36 -15.72 -6.15
C LYS A 92 -10.12 -15.87 -4.65
N SER A 93 -9.63 -17.02 -4.22
CA SER A 93 -9.28 -17.26 -2.83
C SER A 93 -7.78 -17.07 -2.62
N LEU A 94 -7.40 -16.49 -1.48
CA LEU A 94 -6.01 -16.43 -1.04
C LEU A 94 -5.78 -17.54 0.01
N ARG A 95 -4.62 -18.18 -0.02
CA ARG A 95 -4.11 -19.06 1.03
C ARG A 95 -2.70 -18.64 1.41
N PHE A 96 -2.21 -19.10 2.55
CA PHE A 96 -0.81 -18.89 2.95
C PHE A 96 -0.23 -20.27 3.22
N ASP A 97 0.66 -20.71 2.34
CA ASP A 97 1.34 -21.99 2.48
C ASP A 97 2.69 -21.79 3.15
N GLU A 98 3.09 -22.79 3.92
CA GLU A 98 4.38 -22.81 4.61
C GLU A 98 5.41 -23.55 3.77
N THR A 99 6.50 -22.87 3.43
CA THR A 99 7.64 -23.53 2.80
C THR A 99 8.37 -24.42 3.81
N PRO A 100 9.20 -25.37 3.34
CA PRO A 100 10.05 -26.18 4.21
C PRO A 100 10.94 -25.36 5.16
N ASP A 101 11.23 -24.10 4.79
CA ASP A 101 11.99 -23.14 5.61
C ASP A 101 11.15 -22.45 6.70
N GLY A 102 9.86 -22.81 6.86
CA GLY A 102 8.92 -22.15 7.78
C GLY A 102 8.43 -20.77 7.31
N LYS A 103 8.63 -20.41 6.03
CA LYS A 103 8.21 -19.12 5.47
C LYS A 103 6.78 -19.22 4.97
N GLN A 104 6.00 -18.15 5.12
CA GLN A 104 4.63 -18.10 4.63
C GLN A 104 4.58 -17.39 3.27
N ILE A 105 4.16 -18.11 2.24
CA ILE A 105 3.98 -17.56 0.90
C ILE A 105 2.47 -17.51 0.62
N PRO A 106 1.92 -16.34 0.23
CA PRO A 106 0.55 -16.27 -0.21
C PRO A 106 0.40 -17.11 -1.50
N ILE A 107 -0.72 -17.80 -1.69
CA ILE A 107 -1.04 -18.55 -2.91
C ILE A 107 -2.47 -18.19 -3.31
N ILE A 108 -2.66 -17.87 -4.59
CA ILE A 108 -3.98 -17.50 -5.11
C ILE A 108 -4.58 -18.72 -5.80
N TYR A 109 -5.79 -19.08 -5.39
CA TYR A 109 -6.56 -20.18 -5.96
C TYR A 109 -7.78 -19.66 -6.71
N ASN A 110 -7.94 -20.08 -7.96
CA ASN A 110 -9.15 -19.81 -8.73
C ASN A 110 -10.05 -21.07 -8.77
N LYS A 111 -11.15 -21.04 -8.02
CA LYS A 111 -12.14 -22.12 -7.95
C LYS A 111 -12.80 -22.42 -9.31
N GLU A 112 -12.98 -21.42 -10.17
CA GLU A 112 -13.70 -21.59 -11.45
C GLU A 112 -12.86 -22.25 -12.53
N ARG A 113 -11.54 -22.03 -12.50
CA ARG A 113 -10.59 -22.58 -13.49
C ARG A 113 -9.78 -23.76 -12.99
N ASN A 114 -9.98 -24.15 -11.73
CA ASN A 114 -9.23 -25.20 -11.04
C ASN A 114 -7.71 -25.02 -11.20
N SER A 115 -7.26 -23.77 -11.13
CA SER A 115 -5.87 -23.37 -11.38
C SER A 115 -5.29 -22.68 -10.15
N GLU A 116 -4.11 -23.14 -9.74
CA GLU A 116 -3.33 -22.54 -8.66
C GLU A 116 -2.29 -21.60 -9.26
N TYR A 117 -2.09 -20.48 -8.58
CA TYR A 117 -1.23 -19.43 -9.06
C TYR A 117 -0.25 -19.04 -7.96
N SER A 118 1.03 -19.32 -8.20
CA SER A 118 2.15 -18.96 -7.33
C SER A 118 2.76 -17.61 -7.75
N PHE A 119 3.43 -16.92 -6.83
CA PHE A 119 4.00 -15.56 -6.99
C PHE A 119 5.17 -15.46 -8.00
N SER A 120 5.44 -16.52 -8.77
CA SER A 120 6.63 -16.68 -9.62
C SER A 120 6.41 -16.42 -11.12
N GLU A 121 5.21 -16.03 -11.57
CA GLU A 121 4.91 -15.79 -12.99
C GLU A 121 4.68 -14.29 -13.33
N ASN A 122 4.85 -13.90 -14.60
CA ASN A 122 4.90 -12.49 -15.03
C ASN A 122 3.54 -11.74 -15.05
N GLU A 123 2.39 -12.42 -14.92
CA GLU A 123 1.07 -11.78 -14.90
C GLU A 123 0.63 -11.29 -13.48
N TYR A 124 1.50 -11.40 -12.47
CA TYR A 124 1.13 -11.25 -11.05
C TYR A 124 1.47 -9.90 -10.41
N HIS A 125 2.11 -8.98 -11.13
CA HIS A 125 2.55 -7.70 -10.54
C HIS A 125 1.41 -6.94 -9.85
N GLY A 126 0.27 -6.76 -10.54
CA GLY A 126 -0.88 -6.07 -9.95
C GLY A 126 -1.50 -6.81 -8.74
N LEU A 127 -1.61 -8.14 -8.78
CA LEU A 127 -2.16 -8.91 -7.65
C LEU A 127 -1.23 -8.93 -6.44
N ARG A 128 0.08 -9.05 -6.67
CA ARG A 128 1.10 -8.94 -5.63
C ARG A 128 1.03 -7.56 -4.97
N GLU A 129 0.94 -6.49 -5.76
CA GLU A 129 0.83 -5.14 -5.23
C GLU A 129 -0.42 -4.95 -4.37
N ILE A 130 -1.57 -5.47 -4.83
CA ILE A 130 -2.80 -5.41 -4.02
C ILE A 130 -2.65 -6.18 -2.71
N ILE A 131 -2.07 -7.38 -2.75
CA ILE A 131 -1.86 -8.18 -1.53
C ILE A 131 -0.90 -7.46 -0.59
N THR A 132 0.20 -6.91 -1.11
CA THR A 132 1.12 -6.12 -0.30
C THR A 132 0.45 -4.89 0.28
N LEU A 133 -0.36 -4.17 -0.49
CA LEU A 133 -1.09 -3.02 -0.03
C LEU A 133 -2.07 -3.38 1.11
N LEU A 134 -2.82 -4.47 0.96
CA LEU A 134 -3.71 -4.98 2.00
C LEU A 134 -2.94 -5.41 3.24
N LEU A 135 -1.87 -6.19 3.06
CA LEU A 135 -0.98 -6.58 4.15
C LEU A 135 -0.47 -5.35 4.89
N SER A 136 0.01 -4.33 4.17
CA SER A 136 0.45 -3.07 4.75
C SER A 136 -0.66 -2.37 5.51
N LEU A 137 -1.89 -2.28 4.98
CA LEU A 137 -3.02 -1.66 5.69
C LEU A 137 -3.34 -2.36 7.01
N TYR A 138 -3.26 -3.70 7.06
CA TYR A 138 -3.70 -4.50 8.22
C TYR A 138 -2.57 -4.87 9.20
N LEU A 139 -1.32 -4.91 8.75
CA LEU A 139 -0.16 -5.22 9.59
C LEU A 139 0.55 -3.98 10.12
N CYS A 140 0.48 -2.88 9.38
CA CYS A 140 1.28 -1.72 9.68
C CYS A 140 0.76 -1.04 10.95
N LYS A 141 1.56 -1.16 12.03
CA LYS A 141 1.34 -0.44 13.29
C LYS A 141 1.97 0.96 13.24
N SER A 142 1.78 1.69 12.14
CA SER A 142 2.30 3.04 11.97
C SER A 142 1.18 4.05 12.13
N ASP A 143 1.50 5.22 12.65
CA ASP A 143 0.53 6.31 12.85
C ASP A 143 0.12 6.94 11.51
N CYS A 144 1.01 6.87 10.52
CA CYS A 144 0.78 7.34 9.16
C CYS A 144 1.28 6.32 8.13
N ILE A 145 0.46 6.09 7.11
CA ILE A 145 0.82 5.26 5.96
C ILE A 145 0.73 6.13 4.71
N ILE A 146 1.80 6.11 3.93
CA ILE A 146 1.89 6.81 2.65
C ILE A 146 1.97 5.76 1.55
N PHE A 147 1.01 5.80 0.65
CA PHE A 147 1.03 5.03 -0.60
C PHE A 147 1.35 5.98 -1.75
N ASP A 148 2.47 5.72 -2.42
CA ASP A 148 2.94 6.47 -3.59
C ASP A 148 2.64 5.66 -4.85
N GLU A 149 1.76 6.22 -5.69
CA GLU A 149 1.23 5.59 -6.91
C GLU A 149 0.62 4.18 -6.68
N PRO A 150 -0.26 3.99 -5.66
CA PRO A 150 -0.89 2.68 -5.39
C PRO A 150 -1.76 2.16 -6.53
N GLU A 151 -2.15 3.01 -7.48
CA GLU A 151 -2.93 2.65 -8.65
C GLU A 151 -2.13 2.00 -9.78
N LEU A 152 -0.79 2.08 -9.73
CA LEU A 152 0.08 1.46 -10.71
C LEU A 152 -0.22 -0.06 -10.76
N HIS A 153 -0.30 -0.64 -11.95
CA HIS A 153 -0.63 -2.06 -12.18
C HIS A 153 -2.02 -2.55 -11.70
N ILE A 154 -2.90 -1.68 -11.18
CA ILE A 154 -4.25 -2.03 -10.72
C ILE A 154 -5.32 -1.49 -11.67
N ASN A 155 -6.30 -2.31 -12.06
CA ASN A 155 -7.42 -1.85 -12.88
C ASN A 155 -8.42 -0.97 -12.09
N THR A 156 -9.21 -0.14 -12.80
CA THR A 156 -10.14 0.81 -12.18
C THR A 156 -11.20 0.15 -11.28
N SER A 157 -11.62 -1.09 -11.58
CA SER A 157 -12.60 -1.81 -10.76
C SER A 157 -12.04 -2.15 -9.38
N ILE A 158 -10.76 -2.54 -9.31
CA ILE A 158 -10.10 -2.88 -8.06
C ILE A 158 -9.78 -1.62 -7.26
N GLN A 159 -9.30 -0.56 -7.91
CA GLN A 159 -9.06 0.74 -7.26
C GLN A 159 -10.30 1.22 -6.50
N ARG A 160 -11.50 1.08 -7.07
CA ARG A 160 -12.77 1.42 -6.41
C ARG A 160 -13.06 0.57 -5.17
N LYS A 161 -12.79 -0.74 -5.24
CA LYS A 161 -12.98 -1.65 -4.11
C LYS A 161 -12.00 -1.31 -2.98
N LEU A 162 -10.75 -1.07 -3.32
CA LEU A 162 -9.71 -0.66 -2.38
C LEU A 162 -10.05 0.67 -1.68
N LEU A 163 -10.49 1.68 -2.43
CA LEU A 163 -10.93 2.95 -1.83
C LEU A 163 -12.06 2.77 -0.83
N ARG A 164 -13.02 1.87 -1.09
CA ARG A 164 -14.08 1.57 -0.12
C ARG A 164 -13.53 0.96 1.16
N GLU A 165 -12.47 0.18 1.06
CA GLU A 165 -11.90 -0.57 2.17
C GLU A 165 -10.95 0.29 3.00
N ILE A 166 -10.26 1.25 2.38
CA ILE A 166 -9.51 2.31 3.08
C ILE A 166 -10.47 3.25 3.85
N ASN A 167 -11.71 3.42 3.37
CA ASN A 167 -12.72 4.29 4.00
C ASN A 167 -13.57 3.61 5.09
N LYS A 168 -13.40 2.31 5.33
CA LYS A 168 -14.08 1.61 6.43
C LYS A 168 -13.44 1.96 7.77
#